data_AF-A0A6I4TMB5-F1
#
_entry.id   AF-A0A6I4TMB5-F1
#
_cell.length_a   1.000
_cell.length_b   1.000
_cell.length_c   1.000
_cell.angle_alpha   90.00
_cell.angle_beta   90.00
_cell.angle_gamma   90.00
#
_symmetry.space_group_name_H-M   'P 1'
#
loop_
_entity.id
_entity.type
_entity.pdbx_description
1 polymer ?
#
loop_
_entity_poly.entity_id
_entity_poly.type
_entity_poly.pdbx_seq_one_letter_code
_entity_poly.pdbx_strand_id
1 'polypeptide(L)'
;MLLHPVIEETASVPPASPEPGACYIVGDQSSDDWTGKEGSIAGWIDGQWTFALPKNGLIVYDRQTGGSLVYRDGWVRHQTPTLPAGGITIDTEARATIEELVAILRHHGVFP
;
A
#
# COMPACT_ATOMS: atom_id res chain seq x y z
N MET A 1 -13.27 -5.91 14.34
CA MET A 1 -12.62 -4.62 14.04
C MET A 1 -11.18 -4.92 13.66
N LEU A 2 -10.80 -4.76 12.39
CA LEU A 2 -9.41 -4.93 11.96
C LEU A 2 -8.63 -3.71 12.45
N LEU A 3 -7.62 -3.92 13.29
CA LEU A 3 -6.68 -2.90 13.72
C LEU A 3 -5.47 -3.00 12.80
N HIS A 4 -5.26 -2.02 11.92
CA HIS A 4 -4.20 -1.97 10.90
C HIS A 4 -4.39 -3.00 9.76
N PRO A 5 -5.18 -2.67 8.73
CA PRO A 5 -5.35 -3.55 7.57
C PRO A 5 -4.02 -3.72 6.81
N VAL A 6 -3.72 -4.97 6.50
CA VAL A 6 -2.58 -5.39 5.67
C VAL A 6 -3.16 -6.07 4.44
N ILE A 7 -2.61 -5.78 3.27
CA ILE A 7 -2.94 -6.50 2.03
C ILE A 7 -1.72 -7.29 1.56
N GLU A 8 -1.97 -8.36 0.82
CA GLU A 8 -0.90 -9.10 0.14
C GLU A 8 -0.37 -8.29 -1.06
N GLU A 9 -1.28 -7.77 -1.89
CA GLU A 9 -0.97 -6.90 -3.03
C GLU A 9 -2.23 -6.19 -3.56
N THR A 10 -2.05 -5.34 -4.58
CA THR A 10 -3.15 -4.88 -5.44
C THR A 10 -3.24 -5.80 -6.66
N ALA A 11 -4.37 -6.46 -6.86
CA ALA A 11 -4.56 -7.43 -7.96
C ALA A 11 -5.93 -7.27 -8.61
N SER A 12 -6.03 -7.61 -9.90
CA SER A 12 -7.30 -7.53 -10.65
C SER A 12 -8.02 -8.88 -10.77
N VAL A 13 -7.35 -9.97 -10.42
CA VAL A 13 -7.90 -11.33 -10.49
C VAL A 13 -7.81 -11.95 -9.09
N PRO A 14 -8.90 -12.54 -8.57
CA PRO A 14 -8.83 -13.25 -7.30
C PRO A 14 -7.87 -14.43 -7.39
N PRO A 15 -6.97 -14.62 -6.39
CA PRO A 15 -6.20 -15.84 -6.28
C PRO A 15 -7.12 -17.07 -6.22
N ALA A 16 -6.72 -18.17 -6.85
CA ALA A 16 -7.52 -19.41 -6.86
C ALA A 16 -7.57 -20.11 -5.49
N SER A 17 -6.53 -19.93 -4.68
CA SER A 17 -6.40 -20.52 -3.33
C SER A 17 -5.90 -19.48 -2.33
N PRO A 18 -6.70 -18.48 -1.96
CA PRO A 18 -6.33 -17.48 -0.97
C PRO A 18 -6.32 -18.09 0.44
N GLU A 19 -5.35 -17.71 1.26
CA GLU A 19 -5.30 -18.12 2.66
C GLU A 19 -6.44 -17.46 3.46
N PRO A 20 -7.01 -18.13 4.47
CA PRO A 20 -7.99 -17.51 5.36
C PRO A 20 -7.48 -16.20 5.97
N GLY A 21 -8.24 -15.12 5.80
CA GLY A 21 -7.87 -13.78 6.26
C GLY A 21 -7.02 -12.97 5.28
N ALA A 22 -6.58 -13.55 4.15
CA ALA A 22 -5.86 -12.81 3.12
C ALA A 22 -6.69 -11.65 2.59
N CYS A 23 -6.05 -10.50 2.43
CA CYS A 23 -6.69 -9.28 1.96
C CYS A 23 -5.96 -8.71 0.75
N TYR A 24 -6.71 -8.09 -0.16
CA TYR A 24 -6.23 -7.52 -1.42
C TYR A 24 -6.92 -6.18 -1.66
N ILE A 25 -6.25 -5.26 -2.36
CA ILE A 25 -6.96 -4.20 -3.06
C ILE A 25 -7.36 -4.76 -4.43
N VAL A 26 -8.64 -4.65 -4.78
CA VAL A 26 -9.10 -4.96 -6.14
C VAL A 26 -8.60 -3.87 -7.09
N GLY A 27 -7.69 -4.22 -7.99
CA GLY A 27 -7.16 -3.34 -9.03
C GLY A 27 -8.16 -3.10 -10.16
N ASP A 28 -7.76 -2.25 -11.10
CA ASP A 28 -8.56 -1.95 -12.30
C ASP A 28 -8.74 -3.18 -13.19
N GLN A 29 -9.78 -3.18 -14.03
CA GLN A 29 -10.10 -4.31 -14.92
C GLN A 29 -10.29 -5.64 -14.17
N SER A 30 -11.08 -5.60 -13.10
CA SER A 30 -11.30 -6.78 -12.26
C SER A 30 -12.03 -7.90 -13.00
N SER A 31 -11.76 -9.16 -12.62
CA SER A 31 -12.41 -10.35 -13.18
C SER A 31 -13.08 -11.22 -12.12
N ASP A 32 -13.83 -12.23 -12.59
CA ASP A 32 -14.45 -13.26 -11.75
C ASP A 32 -15.29 -12.65 -10.62
N ASP A 33 -15.17 -13.18 -9.40
CA ASP A 33 -15.87 -12.70 -8.20
C ASP A 33 -15.56 -11.23 -7.86
N TRP A 34 -14.49 -10.66 -8.41
CA TRP A 34 -14.08 -9.28 -8.15
C TRP A 34 -14.69 -8.28 -9.13
N THR A 35 -15.36 -8.73 -10.20
CA THR A 35 -15.99 -7.87 -11.22
C THR A 35 -16.86 -6.77 -10.59
N GLY A 36 -16.54 -5.50 -10.89
CA GLY A 36 -17.28 -4.33 -10.40
C GLY A 36 -16.95 -3.94 -8.95
N LYS A 37 -15.85 -4.46 -8.40
CA LYS A 37 -15.37 -4.16 -7.04
C LYS A 37 -14.06 -3.37 -7.02
N GLU A 38 -13.66 -2.77 -8.15
CA GLU A 38 -12.43 -2.00 -8.28
C GLU A 38 -12.27 -0.98 -7.14
N GLY A 39 -11.06 -0.89 -6.60
CA GLY A 39 -10.70 -0.04 -5.49
C GLY A 39 -11.20 -0.52 -4.11
N SER A 40 -12.01 -1.57 -4.03
CA SER A 40 -12.43 -2.15 -2.74
C SER A 40 -11.31 -2.96 -2.10
N ILE A 41 -11.38 -3.12 -0.78
CA ILE A 41 -10.59 -4.13 -0.07
C ILE A 41 -11.37 -5.43 -0.13
N ALA A 42 -10.80 -6.46 -0.75
CA ALA A 42 -11.32 -7.82 -0.77
C ALA A 42 -10.63 -8.65 0.31
N GLY A 43 -11.38 -9.23 1.24
CA GLY A 43 -10.89 -10.15 2.26
C GLY A 43 -11.47 -11.55 2.07
N TRP A 44 -10.64 -12.58 2.17
CA TRP A 44 -11.09 -13.98 2.15
C TRP A 44 -11.48 -14.43 3.55
N ILE A 45 -12.78 -14.58 3.81
CA ILE A 45 -13.33 -14.87 5.15
C ILE A 45 -14.35 -15.99 5.01
N ASP A 46 -14.24 -17.03 5.84
CA ASP A 46 -15.17 -18.17 5.86
C ASP A 46 -15.44 -18.79 4.48
N GLY A 47 -14.41 -18.85 3.62
CA GLY A 47 -14.49 -19.46 2.29
C GLY A 47 -15.19 -18.60 1.23
N GLN A 48 -15.33 -17.29 1.47
CA GLN A 48 -15.95 -16.35 0.53
C GLN A 48 -15.23 -15.00 0.52
N TRP A 49 -15.35 -14.28 -0.61
CA TRP A 49 -14.89 -12.90 -0.71
C TRP A 49 -15.84 -11.93 -0.03
N THR A 50 -15.31 -11.16 0.92
CA THR A 50 -16.01 -10.02 1.54
C THR A 50 -15.34 -8.73 1.08
N PHE A 51 -16.16 -7.75 0.66
CA PHE A 51 -15.65 -6.48 0.12
C PHE A 51 -15.98 -5.31 1.03
N ALA A 52 -15.00 -4.44 1.25
CA ALA A 52 -15.16 -3.19 1.97
C ALA A 52 -14.76 -2.01 1.08
N LEU A 53 -15.67 -1.02 0.94
CA LEU A 53 -15.34 0.24 0.30
C LEU A 53 -14.43 1.07 1.22
N PRO A 54 -13.26 1.53 0.74
CA PRO A 54 -12.39 2.37 1.53
C PRO A 54 -13.02 3.76 1.76
N LYS A 55 -12.56 4.42 2.82
CA LYS A 55 -12.89 5.83 3.11
C LYS A 55 -11.62 6.66 3.06
N ASN A 56 -11.75 7.94 2.73
CA ASN A 56 -10.60 8.85 2.72
C ASN A 56 -9.89 8.85 4.08
N GLY A 57 -8.57 8.71 4.04
CA GLY A 57 -7.72 8.57 5.22
C GLY A 57 -7.48 7.13 5.68
N LEU A 58 -8.12 6.13 5.06
CA LEU A 58 -7.77 4.73 5.30
C LEU A 58 -6.34 4.47 4.82
N ILE A 59 -5.55 3.84 5.68
CA ILE A 59 -4.17 3.43 5.39
C ILE A 59 -4.12 1.91 5.46
N VAL A 60 -3.52 1.28 4.45
CA VAL A 60 -3.21 -0.15 4.42
C VAL A 60 -1.72 -0.34 4.20
N TYR A 61 -1.14 -1.38 4.79
CA TYR A 61 0.23 -1.80 4.48
C TYR A 61 0.21 -2.87 3.37
N ASP A 62 1.01 -2.69 2.32
CA ASP A 62 1.14 -3.65 1.24
C ASP A 62 2.41 -4.48 1.40
N ARG A 63 2.23 -5.79 1.59
CA ARG A 63 3.31 -6.76 1.81
C ARG A 63 4.19 -6.96 0.59
N GLN A 64 3.65 -6.87 -0.63
CA GLN A 64 4.43 -7.07 -1.86
C GLN A 64 5.49 -5.99 -2.04
N THR A 65 5.14 -4.74 -1.71
CA THR A 65 5.98 -3.57 -1.96
C THR A 65 6.69 -3.04 -0.71
N GLY A 66 6.25 -3.44 0.49
CA GLY A 66 6.86 -2.99 1.74
C GLY A 66 6.52 -1.56 2.14
N GLY A 67 5.37 -1.04 1.67
CA GLY A 67 4.98 0.34 1.93
C GLY A 67 3.47 0.53 2.05
N SER A 68 3.08 1.65 2.63
CA SER A 68 1.68 1.97 2.87
C SER A 68 1.00 2.58 1.64
N LEU A 69 -0.27 2.25 1.45
CA LEU A 69 -1.17 3.01 0.58
C LEU A 69 -2.18 3.77 1.43
N VAL A 70 -2.52 4.98 1.00
CA VAL A 70 -3.58 5.80 1.61
C VAL A 70 -4.70 6.00 0.59
N TYR A 71 -5.94 5.84 1.03
CA TYR A 71 -7.09 6.16 0.20
C TYR A 71 -7.41 7.66 0.26
N ARG A 72 -7.39 8.33 -0.89
CA ARG A 72 -7.75 9.75 -1.11
C ARG A 72 -8.45 9.88 -2.46
N ASP A 73 -9.73 9.51 -2.50
CA ASP A 73 -10.54 9.37 -3.73
C ASP A 73 -9.94 8.37 -4.74
N GLY A 74 -9.14 7.44 -4.23
CA GLY A 74 -8.30 6.51 -4.96
C GLY A 74 -7.13 6.05 -4.09
N TRP A 75 -6.57 4.88 -4.38
CA TRP A 75 -5.40 4.38 -3.66
C TRP A 75 -4.14 5.12 -4.13
N VAL A 76 -3.46 5.76 -3.18
CA VAL A 76 -2.23 6.51 -3.44
C VAL A 76 -1.09 5.84 -2.69
N ARG A 77 -0.01 5.55 -3.41
CA ARG A 77 1.27 5.14 -2.83
C ARG A 77 2.20 6.34 -2.74
N HIS A 78 2.85 6.51 -1.60
CA HIS A 78 3.96 7.45 -1.48
C HIS A 78 5.21 6.87 -2.14
N GLN A 79 5.85 7.66 -2.99
CA GLN A 79 7.12 7.29 -3.61
C GLN A 79 8.26 7.69 -2.69
N THR A 80 9.33 6.89 -2.71
CA THR A 80 10.59 7.21 -2.06
C THR A 80 11.13 8.54 -2.62
N PRO A 81 11.43 9.53 -1.76
CA PRO A 81 12.05 10.77 -2.21
C PRO A 81 13.43 10.51 -2.83
N THR A 82 13.74 11.23 -3.92
CA THR A 82 15.12 11.25 -4.45
C THR A 82 16.01 12.06 -3.51
N LEU A 83 17.13 11.48 -3.12
CA LEU A 83 18.10 12.14 -2.24
C LEU A 83 18.81 13.30 -2.96
N PRO A 84 19.17 14.37 -2.24
CA PRO A 84 19.80 15.55 -2.84
C PRO A 84 21.21 15.23 -3.36
N ALA A 85 21.38 15.21 -4.69
CA ALA A 85 22.66 14.91 -5.35
C ALA A 85 23.35 16.14 -5.98
N GLY A 86 22.72 17.33 -5.92
CA GLY A 86 23.21 18.55 -6.55
C GLY A 86 23.59 19.67 -5.58
N GLY A 87 23.73 20.87 -6.12
CA GLY A 87 24.03 22.11 -5.39
C GLY A 87 25.51 22.52 -5.46
N ILE A 88 25.74 23.84 -5.58
CA ILE A 88 27.11 24.42 -5.56
C ILE A 88 27.65 24.59 -4.14
N THR A 89 26.76 24.66 -3.15
CA THR A 89 27.08 24.66 -1.73
C THR A 89 26.46 23.42 -1.13
N ILE A 90 27.31 22.58 -0.54
CA ILE A 90 26.92 21.30 0.03
C ILE A 90 27.22 21.35 1.51
N ASP A 91 26.16 21.29 2.32
CA ASP A 91 26.26 20.99 3.74
C ASP A 91 26.20 19.47 3.91
N THR A 92 27.33 18.89 4.30
CA THR A 92 27.48 17.43 4.43
C THR A 92 26.68 16.88 5.61
N GLU A 93 26.61 17.61 6.72
CA GLU A 93 25.88 17.17 7.91
C GLU A 93 24.37 17.14 7.62
N ALA A 94 23.84 18.21 7.02
CA ALA A 94 22.44 18.28 6.62
C ALA A 94 22.05 17.17 5.62
N ARG A 95 22.92 16.87 4.65
CA ARG A 95 22.67 15.78 3.68
C ARG A 95 22.61 14.42 4.37
N ALA A 96 23.55 14.13 5.27
CA ALA A 96 23.55 12.88 6.03
C ALA A 96 22.27 12.74 6.86
N THR A 97 21.80 13.82 7.50
CA THR A 97 20.52 13.80 8.25
C THR A 97 19.32 13.50 7.35
N ILE A 98 19.27 14.08 6.14
CA ILE A 98 18.17 13.80 5.19
C ILE A 98 18.17 12.34 4.77
N GLU A 99 19.34 11.78 4.48
CA GLU A 99 19.49 10.36 4.13
C GLU A 99 18.98 9.45 5.25
N GLU A 100 19.32 9.76 6.50
CA GLU A 100 18.86 9.02 7.68
C GLU A 100 17.35 9.13 7.86
N LEU A 101 16.77 10.33 7.72
CA LEU A 101 15.32 10.52 7.81
C LEU A 101 14.57 9.72 6.74
N VAL A 102 15.06 9.70 5.50
CA VAL A 102 14.46 8.90 4.42
C VAL A 102 14.56 7.41 4.75
N ALA A 103 15.67 6.94 5.31
CA ALA A 103 15.84 5.56 5.73
C ALA A 103 14.87 5.17 6.87
N ILE A 104 14.70 6.04 7.87
CA ILE A 104 13.76 5.82 8.99
C ILE A 104 12.31 5.77 8.47
N LEU A 105 11.91 6.68 7.60
CA LEU A 105 10.55 6.70 7.03
C LEU A 105 10.26 5.46 6.17
N ARG A 106 11.25 4.97 5.41
CA ARG A 106 11.16 3.68 4.71
C ARG A 106 10.99 2.53 5.70
N HIS A 107 11.79 2.49 6.76
CA HIS A 107 11.70 1.44 7.78
C HIS A 107 10.32 1.41 8.46
N HIS A 108 9.68 2.55 8.63
CA HIS A 108 8.30 2.65 9.12
C HIS A 108 7.23 2.33 8.08
N GLY A 109 7.60 1.96 6.85
CA GLY A 109 6.66 1.57 5.80
C GLY A 109 5.87 2.74 5.22
N VAL A 110 6.36 3.99 5.32
CA VAL A 110 5.69 5.16 4.72
C VAL A 110 5.72 5.04 3.18
N PHE A 111 6.83 4.56 2.65
CA PHE A 111 7.07 4.26 1.24
C PHE A 111 8.10 3.10 1.14
N PRO A 112 8.22 2.45 -0.03
CA PRO A 112 9.22 1.39 -0.25
C PRO A 112 10.69 1.81 -0.13
#